data_AF-A0A968R4U1-F1
#
_entry.id   AF-A0A968R4U1-F1
#
_cell.length_a   1.000
_cell.length_b   1.000
_cell.length_c   1.000
_cell.angle_alpha   90.00
_cell.angle_beta   90.00
_cell.angle_gamma   90.00
#
_symmetry.space_group_name_H-M   'P 1'
#
loop_
_entity.id
_entity.type
_entity.pdbx_description
1 polymer ?
#
loop_
_entity_poly.entity_id
_entity_poly.type
_entity_poly.pdbx_seq_one_letter_code
_entity_poly.pdbx_strand_id
1 'polypeptide(L)'
;MKKLKLSQARAPLSDYLAFKLSEPYIVTKNDRPLILTVDGELAAVLMPIRDADMETVSLSLNPDFIAMLQESKARLKTEGGISLEQLKQELSELV
;
A
#
# COMPACT_ATOMS: atom_id res chain seq x y z
N MET A 1 -7.19 12.71 -6.52
CA MET A 1 -7.42 11.43 -7.22
C MET A 1 -8.01 11.70 -8.59
N LYS A 2 -7.60 10.96 -9.63
CA LYS A 2 -8.20 11.05 -10.98
C LYS A 2 -9.05 9.81 -11.21
N LYS A 3 -10.25 9.97 -11.78
CA LYS A 3 -11.16 8.86 -12.10
C LYS A 3 -11.26 8.70 -13.62
N LEU A 4 -11.27 7.46 -14.10
CA LEU A 4 -11.44 7.12 -15.51
C LEU A 4 -12.43 5.95 -15.63
N LYS A 5 -13.43 6.06 -16.51
CA LYS A 5 -14.25 4.90 -16.88
C LYS A 5 -13.45 4.00 -17.80
N LEU A 6 -13.51 2.69 -17.60
CA LEU A 6 -12.77 1.74 -18.44
C LEU A 6 -13.17 1.87 -19.93
N SER A 7 -14.45 2.15 -20.22
CA SER A 7 -14.95 2.41 -21.57
C SER A 7 -14.36 3.66 -22.23
N GLN A 8 -13.76 4.56 -21.45
CA GLN A 8 -13.08 5.76 -21.93
C GLN A 8 -11.56 5.55 -22.04
N ALA A 9 -11.03 4.41 -21.58
CA ALA A 9 -9.63 4.06 -21.76
C ALA A 9 -9.41 3.65 -23.22
N ARG A 10 -8.54 4.39 -23.91
CA ARG A 10 -8.26 4.22 -25.34
C ARG A 10 -6.82 3.83 -25.63
N ALA A 11 -5.96 3.80 -24.61
CA ALA A 11 -4.56 3.46 -24.70
C ALA A 11 -4.24 2.22 -23.84
N PRO A 12 -3.12 1.53 -24.09
CA PRO A 12 -2.59 0.53 -23.17
C PRO A 12 -2.38 1.08 -21.75
N LEU A 13 -2.48 0.22 -20.74
CA LEU A 13 -2.31 0.61 -19.33
C LEU A 13 -0.95 1.30 -19.07
N SER A 14 0.10 0.85 -19.77
CA SER A 14 1.45 1.43 -19.73
C SER A 14 1.49 2.92 -20.04
N ASP A 15 0.63 3.41 -20.93
CA ASP A 15 0.68 4.79 -21.40
C ASP A 15 0.09 5.75 -20.36
N TYR A 16 -0.81 5.24 -19.52
CA TYR A 16 -1.31 5.97 -18.35
C TYR A 16 -0.27 6.07 -17.24
N LEU A 17 0.74 5.20 -17.28
CA LEU A 17 1.87 5.19 -16.36
C LEU A 17 3.02 6.07 -16.84
N ALA A 18 3.20 6.23 -18.16
CA ALA A 18 4.34 6.91 -18.77
C ALA A 18 4.15 8.42 -19.01
N PHE A 19 3.05 9.03 -18.57
CA PHE A 19 2.74 10.42 -18.94
C PHE A 19 3.65 11.43 -18.21
N LYS A 20 4.72 11.83 -18.94
CA LYS A 20 5.99 12.49 -18.56
C LYS A 20 6.99 11.54 -17.91
N LEU A 21 7.80 10.85 -18.71
CA LEU A 21 9.27 10.88 -18.68
C LEU A 21 9.81 10.09 -19.89
N SER A 22 10.97 10.53 -20.38
CA SER A 22 11.64 10.03 -21.59
C SER A 22 12.31 8.66 -21.42
N GLU A 23 12.04 7.95 -20.33
CA GLU A 23 12.62 6.66 -19.93
C GLU A 23 11.61 5.92 -19.01
N PRO A 24 11.68 4.58 -18.86
CA PRO A 24 10.57 3.74 -18.40
C PRO A 24 10.38 3.83 -16.88
N TYR A 25 9.90 4.98 -16.41
CA TYR A 25 9.45 5.19 -15.05
C TYR A 25 7.96 5.49 -15.06
N ILE A 26 7.23 4.70 -14.28
CA ILE A 26 5.81 4.87 -14.03
C ILE A 26 5.61 6.15 -13.21
N VAL A 27 5.29 7.26 -13.87
CA VAL A 27 4.93 8.54 -13.25
C VAL A 27 3.44 8.78 -13.46
N THR A 28 2.64 8.45 -12.45
CA THR A 28 1.28 9.00 -12.37
C THR A 28 1.37 10.51 -12.21
N LYS A 29 0.65 11.27 -13.04
CA LYS A 29 0.62 12.75 -12.97
C LYS A 29 0.32 13.23 -11.54
N ASN A 30 1.30 13.87 -10.90
CA ASN A 30 1.24 14.53 -9.58
C ASN A 30 1.06 13.63 -8.34
N ASP A 31 1.57 12.38 -8.33
CA ASP A 31 1.48 11.47 -7.16
C ASP A 31 0.06 11.09 -6.76
N ARG A 32 -0.90 11.20 -7.70
CA ARG A 32 -2.30 10.92 -7.43
C ARG A 32 -2.65 9.53 -7.95
N PRO A 33 -3.25 8.66 -7.13
CA PRO A 33 -3.83 7.40 -7.60
C PRO A 33 -4.83 7.65 -8.74
N LEU A 34 -4.76 6.78 -9.75
CA LEU A 34 -5.75 6.67 -10.82
C LEU A 34 -6.74 5.56 -10.45
N ILE A 35 -8.03 5.90 -10.45
CA ILE A 35 -9.10 4.96 -10.15
C ILE A 35 -9.79 4.58 -11.46
N LEU A 36 -9.89 3.29 -11.72
CA LEU A 36 -10.61 2.70 -12.84
C LEU A 36 -11.99 2.26 -12.36
N THR A 37 -13.01 2.65 -13.12
CA THR A 37 -14.41 2.30 -12.82
C THR A 37 -15.06 1.57 -13.98
N VAL A 38 -15.92 0.59 -13.66
CA VAL A 38 -16.77 -0.14 -14.60
C VAL A 38 -18.21 0.08 -14.16
N ASP A 39 -19.05 0.61 -15.03
CA ASP A 39 -20.46 0.92 -14.76
C ASP A 39 -20.73 1.77 -13.49
N GLY A 40 -19.75 2.58 -13.10
CA GLY A 40 -19.82 3.44 -11.91
C GLY A 40 -19.25 2.81 -10.64
N GLU A 41 -18.93 1.52 -10.66
CA GLU A 41 -18.30 0.79 -9.57
C GLU A 41 -16.78 0.85 -9.64
N LEU A 42 -16.12 0.77 -8.49
CA LEU A 42 -14.66 0.75 -8.38
C LEU A 42 -14.14 -0.61 -8.84
N ALA A 43 -13.39 -0.63 -9.94
CA ALA A 43 -12.83 -1.87 -10.50
C ALA A 43 -11.35 -2.05 -10.16
N ALA A 44 -10.56 -0.97 -10.17
CA ALA A 44 -9.14 -1.03 -9.84
C ALA A 44 -8.57 0.33 -9.43
N VAL A 45 -7.42 0.30 -8.75
CA VAL A 45 -6.62 1.48 -8.42
C VAL A 45 -5.19 1.26 -8.93
N LEU A 46 -4.65 2.27 -9.58
CA LEU A 46 -3.29 2.31 -10.08
C LEU A 46 -2.54 3.42 -9.34
N MET A 47 -1.50 3.04 -8.60
CA MET A 47 -0.72 3.95 -7.78
C MET A 47 0.78 3.70 -7.97
N PRO A 48 1.63 4.73 -7.90
CA PRO A 48 3.06 4.54 -7.89
C PRO A 48 3.46 3.84 -6.58
N ILE A 49 4.27 2.80 -6.70
CA ILE A 49 4.92 2.15 -5.56
C ILE A 49 6.26 2.86 -5.37
N ARG A 50 6.45 3.51 -4.23
CA ARG A 50 7.70 4.17 -3.84
C ARG A 50 8.24 3.52 -2.59
N ASP A 51 9.53 3.22 -2.59
CA ASP A 51 10.27 2.74 -1.42
C ASP A 51 9.57 1.58 -0.69
N ALA A 52 8.87 0.73 -1.45
CA ALA A 52 8.11 -0.40 -0.95
C ALA A 52 8.40 -1.62 -1.81
N ASP A 53 8.77 -2.72 -1.16
CA ASP A 53 8.88 -4.03 -1.80
C ASP A 53 7.50 -4.67 -1.97
N MET A 54 7.47 -5.83 -2.65
CA MET A 54 6.23 -6.56 -2.88
C MET A 54 5.58 -7.06 -1.58
N GLU A 55 6.40 -7.36 -0.56
CA GLU A 55 5.90 -7.74 0.75
C GLU A 55 5.11 -6.59 1.39
N THR A 56 5.69 -5.38 1.41
CA THR A 56 5.07 -4.17 1.95
C THR A 56 3.74 -3.89 1.28
N VAL A 57 3.68 -4.00 -0.05
CA VAL A 57 2.43 -3.79 -0.82
C VAL A 57 1.38 -4.84 -0.46
N SER A 58 1.79 -6.11 -0.38
CA SER A 58 0.89 -7.22 -0.02
C SER A 58 0.31 -7.05 1.39
N LEU A 59 1.16 -6.80 2.38
CA LEU A 59 0.75 -6.62 3.77
C LEU A 59 -0.11 -5.36 3.98
N SER A 60 0.20 -4.28 3.26
CA SER A 60 -0.57 -3.03 3.33
C SER A 60 -2.00 -3.14 2.81
N LEU A 61 -2.33 -4.23 2.09
CA LEU A 61 -3.66 -4.50 1.56
C LEU A 61 -4.34 -5.70 2.24
N ASN A 62 -3.66 -6.38 3.17
CA ASN A 62 -4.20 -7.52 3.89
C ASN A 62 -5.03 -7.06 5.11
N PRO A 63 -6.35 -7.32 5.15
CA PRO A 63 -7.21 -6.83 6.22
C PRO A 63 -6.85 -7.39 7.60
N ASP A 64 -6.42 -8.65 7.68
CA ASP A 64 -6.05 -9.30 8.94
C ASP A 64 -4.75 -8.71 9.49
N PHE A 65 -3.78 -8.45 8.61
CA PHE A 65 -2.54 -7.78 8.99
C PHE A 65 -2.80 -6.35 9.49
N ILE A 66 -3.68 -5.61 8.80
CA ILE A 66 -4.08 -4.26 9.23
C ILE A 66 -4.75 -4.33 10.61
N ALA A 67 -5.66 -5.27 10.83
CA ALA A 67 -6.34 -5.43 12.12
C ALA A 67 -5.34 -5.69 13.26
N MET A 68 -4.41 -6.64 13.06
CA MET A 68 -3.33 -6.93 14.02
C MET A 68 -2.45 -5.71 14.30
N LEU A 69 -2.09 -4.95 13.26
CA LEU A 69 -1.29 -3.72 13.42
C LEU A 69 -2.03 -2.65 14.22
N GLN A 70 -3.35 -2.49 14.01
CA GLN A 70 -4.15 -1.52 14.77
C GLN A 70 -4.27 -1.93 16.24
N GLU A 71 -4.52 -3.21 16.51
CA GLU A 71 -4.56 -3.73 17.87
C GLU A 71 -3.22 -3.52 18.58
N SER A 72 -2.10 -3.89 17.94
CA SER A 72 -0.75 -3.69 18.47
C SER A 72 -0.48 -2.21 18.79
N LYS A 73 -0.84 -1.29 17.89
CA LYS A 73 -0.73 0.15 18.12
C LYS A 73 -1.60 0.65 19.27
N ALA A 74 -2.80 0.09 19.44
CA ALA A 74 -3.68 0.44 20.55
C ALA A 74 -3.07 -0.01 21.88
N ARG A 75 -2.61 -1.27 21.95
CA ARG A 75 -1.93 -1.83 23.13
C ARG A 75 -0.66 -1.06 23.48
N LEU A 76 0.16 -0.70 22.50
CA LEU A 76 1.37 0.10 22.72
C LEU A 76 1.05 1.44 23.42
N LYS A 77 -0.09 2.07 23.10
CA LYS A 77 -0.51 3.33 23.72
C LYS A 77 -1.01 3.15 25.15
N THR A 78 -1.66 2.04 25.46
CA THR A 78 -2.30 1.80 26.76
C THR A 78 -1.41 1.06 27.75
N GLU A 79 -0.65 0.08 27.26
CA GLU A 79 0.20 -0.84 28.03
C GLU A 79 1.69 -0.45 27.96
N GLY A 80 2.07 0.36 26.97
CA GLY A 80 3.48 0.64 26.67
C GLY A 80 4.12 -0.49 25.86
N GLY A 81 5.44 -0.37 25.64
CA GLY A 81 6.25 -1.39 24.96
C GLY A 81 7.24 -2.03 25.91
N ILE A 82 7.84 -3.14 25.48
CA ILE A 82 8.95 -3.77 26.20
C ILE A 82 10.29 -3.29 25.63
N SER A 83 11.29 -3.17 26.49
CA SER A 83 12.66 -2.91 26.06
C SER A 83 13.26 -4.14 25.37
N LEU A 84 14.30 -3.93 24.57
CA LEU A 84 15.02 -5.02 23.92
C LEU A 84 15.62 -6.01 24.93
N GLU A 85 16.09 -5.53 26.09
CA GLU A 85 16.65 -6.41 27.12
C GLU A 85 15.57 -7.25 27.81
N GLN A 86 14.40 -6.68 28.09
CA GLN A 86 13.24 -7.44 28.59
C GLN A 86 12.81 -8.52 27.59
N LEU A 87 12.70 -8.17 26.30
CA LEU A 87 12.35 -9.12 25.25
C LEU A 87 13.33 -10.30 25.19
N LYS A 88 14.64 -10.03 25.24
CA LYS A 88 15.67 -11.08 25.25
C LYS A 88 15.53 -11.99 26.46
N GLN A 89 15.26 -11.42 27.64
CA GLN A 89 15.07 -12.19 28.86
C GLN A 89 13.86 -13.13 28.73
N GLU A 90 12.69 -12.60 28.36
CA GLU A 90 11.47 -13.41 28.18
C GLU A 90 11.66 -14.53 27.15
N LEU A 91 12.32 -14.24 26.02
CA LEU A 91 12.62 -15.26 25.00
C LEU A 91 13.61 -16.31 25.47
N SER A 92 14.58 -15.95 26.32
CA SER A 92 15.53 -16.92 26.88
C SER A 92 14.91 -17.85 27.91
N GLU A 93 13.80 -17.45 28.53
CA GLU A 93 13.02 -18.27 29.48
C GLU A 93 12.00 -19.20 28.76
N LEU A 94 11.80 -18.99 27.45
CA LEU A 94 10.91 -19.78 26.58
C LEU A 94 11.60 -20.96 25.87
N VAL A 95 12.92 -21.12 26.04
CA VAL A 95 13.76 -22.17 25.42
C VAL A 95 14.42 -23.01 26.51
#